data_AF-A0A235FJ40-F1
#
_entry.id   AF-A0A235FJ40-F1
#
_cell.length_a   1.000
_cell.length_b   1.000
_cell.length_c   1.000
_cell.angle_alpha   90.00
_cell.angle_beta   90.00
_cell.angle_gamma   90.00
#
_symmetry.space_group_name_H-M   'P 1'
#
loop_
_entity.id
_entity.type
_entity.pdbx_description
1 polymer ?
#
loop_
_entity_poly.entity_id
_entity_poly.type
_entity_poly.pdbx_seq_one_letter_code
_entity_poly.pdbx_strand_id
1 'polypeptide(L)'
;MDRQLPEGLSLLVRTDFSDDTVWEGVLRSTGNEDEEEPFYPQFTIVDDPQFENLTIGELLDIVGPDRSYIFLADRQTITDPEHPLLVVDTGSAEYELHTPGQSVRVTQPGIESIESNLSLANMDFIDFVNTAGSDGVFRGFEQPANPPQHQELPIGTFRDSVGRHLDRPLFPELLHDLNTDNHGHTILVTLHIDMAHYRAETRKPNTLKKWRDERKDEFIRTIDEYPESEAAAVHLTVAGRYIWSIVLDPQTLEPIAAFRRVSTVLLP
;
A
#
# COMPACT_ATOMS: atom_id res chain seq x y z
N MET A 1 -1.73 -36.01 9.11
CA MET A 1 -2.64 -35.00 9.67
C MET A 1 -2.60 -33.86 8.70
N ASP A 2 -3.73 -33.50 8.09
CA ASP A 2 -3.78 -32.36 7.18
C ASP A 2 -3.73 -31.10 8.04
N ARG A 3 -2.58 -30.43 8.06
CA ARG A 3 -2.41 -29.12 8.72
C ARG A 3 -3.31 -28.13 7.99
N GLN A 4 -4.15 -27.40 8.71
CA GLN A 4 -5.04 -26.40 8.13
C GLN A 4 -4.95 -25.09 8.92
N LEU A 5 -4.73 -23.98 8.19
CA LEU A 5 -4.68 -22.64 8.77
C LEU A 5 -6.10 -22.11 9.01
N PRO A 6 -6.36 -21.46 10.17
CA PRO A 6 -7.68 -20.90 10.48
C PRO A 6 -8.01 -19.71 9.57
N GLU A 7 -9.30 -19.40 9.41
CA GLU A 7 -9.74 -18.21 8.67
C GLU A 7 -9.17 -16.91 9.30
N GLY A 8 -8.93 -15.92 8.45
CA GLY A 8 -8.29 -14.65 8.83
C GLY A 8 -7.53 -14.05 7.66
N LEU A 9 -7.57 -12.72 7.55
CA LEU A 9 -6.87 -11.98 6.49
C LEU A 9 -5.37 -11.89 6.79
N SER A 10 -5.00 -11.62 8.04
CA SER A 10 -3.61 -11.58 8.48
C SER A 10 -3.38 -12.58 9.61
N LEU A 11 -2.55 -13.59 9.34
CA LEU A 11 -2.17 -14.59 10.31
C LEU A 11 -0.75 -14.36 10.80
N LEU A 12 -0.56 -14.54 12.10
CA LEU A 12 0.76 -14.69 12.72
C LEU A 12 0.89 -16.11 13.26
N VAL A 13 1.68 -16.93 12.57
CA VAL A 13 1.90 -18.34 12.88
C VAL A 13 3.19 -18.50 13.66
N ARG A 14 3.10 -19.06 14.87
CA ARG A 14 4.28 -19.43 15.65
C ARG A 14 4.85 -20.74 15.11
N THR A 15 6.13 -20.73 14.73
CA THR A 15 6.83 -21.92 14.21
C THR A 15 8.04 -22.32 15.06
N ASP A 16 8.47 -21.45 15.98
CA ASP A 16 9.47 -21.78 17.02
C ASP A 16 8.86 -21.66 18.43
N PHE A 17 8.94 -22.76 19.18
CA PHE A 17 8.37 -22.92 20.51
C PHE A 17 9.45 -22.99 21.60
N SER A 18 10.68 -22.54 21.31
CA SER A 18 11.82 -22.70 22.23
C SER A 18 11.78 -21.78 23.46
N ASP A 19 11.08 -20.64 23.38
CA ASP A 19 10.94 -19.67 24.46
C ASP A 19 9.57 -18.98 24.44
N ASP A 20 8.71 -19.33 25.41
CA ASP A 20 7.37 -18.72 25.58
C ASP A 20 7.44 -17.27 26.09
N THR A 21 8.46 -16.92 26.86
CA THR A 21 8.60 -15.56 27.41
C THR A 21 8.96 -14.57 26.30
N VAL A 22 9.86 -14.97 25.41
CA VAL A 22 10.18 -14.18 24.21
C VAL A 22 8.96 -14.08 23.30
N TRP A 23 8.22 -15.18 23.09
CA TRP A 23 6.99 -15.16 22.29
C TRP A 23 5.95 -14.14 22.80
N GLU A 24 5.68 -14.10 24.11
CA GLU A 24 4.81 -13.06 24.70
C GLU A 24 5.37 -11.64 24.53
N GLY A 25 6.69 -11.49 24.47
CA GLY A 25 7.36 -10.24 24.12
C GLY A 25 7.10 -9.83 22.67
N VAL A 26 7.28 -10.76 21.73
CA VAL A 26 7.04 -10.57 20.29
C VAL A 26 5.62 -10.08 20.06
N LEU A 27 4.62 -10.74 20.63
CA LEU A 27 3.21 -10.36 20.46
C LEU A 27 2.96 -8.90 20.88
N ARG A 28 3.57 -8.46 21.99
CA ARG A 28 3.45 -7.08 22.47
C ARG A 28 4.18 -6.09 21.59
N SER A 29 5.35 -6.45 21.05
CA SER A 29 6.13 -5.58 20.15
C SER A 29 5.56 -5.48 18.74
N THR A 30 4.55 -6.28 18.41
CA THR A 30 3.87 -6.16 17.10
C THR A 30 2.94 -4.95 17.02
N GLY A 31 2.55 -4.33 18.14
CA GLY A 31 1.82 -3.07 18.17
C GLY A 31 2.75 -1.85 18.24
N ASN A 32 2.21 -0.67 17.99
CA ASN A 32 2.91 0.60 18.18
C ASN A 32 2.03 1.53 19.04
N GLU A 33 2.22 1.49 20.35
CA GLU A 33 1.41 2.25 21.32
C GLU A 33 1.92 3.69 21.53
N ASP A 34 3.15 3.99 21.09
CA ASP A 34 3.85 5.24 21.36
C ASP A 34 3.57 6.34 20.30
N GLU A 35 2.79 6.04 19.25
CA GLU A 35 2.38 7.00 18.22
C GLU A 35 1.13 7.82 18.61
N GLU A 36 0.94 8.99 17.98
CA GLU A 36 -0.23 9.84 18.21
C GLU A 36 -1.55 9.10 17.93
N GLU A 37 -1.53 8.20 16.93
CA GLU A 37 -2.57 7.22 16.67
C GLU A 37 -1.99 5.81 16.88
N PRO A 38 -2.30 5.11 17.98
CA PRO A 38 -1.69 3.83 18.27
C PRO A 38 -2.15 2.75 17.29
N PHE A 39 -1.20 1.98 16.79
CA PHE A 39 -1.45 0.86 15.88
C PHE A 39 -1.48 -0.47 16.63
N TYR A 40 -2.52 -1.26 16.37
CA TYR A 40 -2.66 -2.63 16.88
C TYR A 40 -2.94 -3.58 15.72
N PRO A 41 -2.00 -4.46 15.34
CA PRO A 41 -2.23 -5.39 14.24
C PRO A 41 -3.38 -6.33 14.60
N GLN A 42 -4.27 -6.57 13.63
CA GLN A 42 -5.45 -7.43 13.82
C GLN A 42 -5.12 -8.89 13.46
N PHE A 43 -4.03 -9.41 14.03
CA PHE A 43 -3.59 -10.77 13.72
C PHE A 43 -4.56 -11.83 14.24
N THR A 44 -4.85 -12.82 13.38
CA THR A 44 -5.25 -14.14 13.85
C THR A 44 -4.01 -14.90 14.29
N ILE A 45 -3.80 -14.98 15.60
CA ILE A 45 -2.66 -15.72 16.19
C ILE A 45 -2.86 -17.23 16.03
N VAL A 46 -1.85 -17.92 15.49
CA VAL A 46 -1.80 -19.37 15.37
C VAL A 46 -0.65 -19.90 16.22
N ASP A 47 -0.96 -20.22 17.47
CA ASP A 47 -0.04 -20.79 18.46
C ASP A 47 -0.37 -22.27 18.68
N ASP A 48 -0.02 -23.11 17.69
CA ASP A 48 -0.27 -24.54 17.71
C ASP A 48 1.00 -25.31 17.33
N PRO A 49 1.53 -26.19 18.21
CA PRO A 49 2.74 -26.97 17.97
C PRO A 49 2.71 -27.81 16.69
N GLN A 50 1.54 -28.06 16.09
CA GLN A 50 1.48 -28.73 14.80
C GLN A 50 2.23 -27.96 13.70
N PHE A 51 2.41 -26.64 13.83
CA PHE A 51 3.14 -25.78 12.89
C PHE A 51 4.61 -25.55 13.27
N GLU A 52 5.14 -26.27 14.28
CA GLU A 52 6.55 -26.20 14.64
C GLU A 52 7.44 -26.53 13.42
N ASN A 53 8.47 -25.71 13.19
CA ASN A 53 9.40 -25.78 12.06
C ASN A 53 8.75 -25.71 10.67
N LEU A 54 7.54 -25.14 10.54
CA LEU A 54 6.88 -24.95 9.25
C LEU A 54 7.76 -24.16 8.28
N THR A 55 8.07 -24.77 7.14
CA THR A 55 8.84 -24.14 6.07
C THR A 55 7.94 -23.33 5.12
N ILE A 56 8.52 -22.41 4.34
CA ILE A 56 7.77 -21.66 3.31
C ILE A 56 7.12 -22.60 2.29
N GLY A 57 7.81 -23.66 1.87
CA GLY A 57 7.23 -24.63 0.93
C GLY A 57 6.00 -25.32 1.49
N GLU A 58 6.09 -25.83 2.73
CA GLU A 58 4.94 -26.45 3.41
C GLU A 58 3.82 -25.45 3.68
N LEU A 59 4.15 -24.18 3.97
CA LEU A 59 3.17 -23.11 4.11
C LEU A 59 2.38 -22.91 2.81
N LEU A 60 3.06 -22.86 1.67
CA LEU A 60 2.42 -22.71 0.36
C LEU A 60 1.55 -23.91 -0.02
N ASP A 61 1.87 -25.11 0.48
CA ASP A 61 1.04 -26.31 0.25
C ASP A 61 -0.27 -26.30 1.05
N ILE A 62 -0.33 -25.58 2.18
CA ILE A 62 -1.49 -25.54 3.09
C ILE A 62 -2.26 -24.22 3.07
N VAL A 63 -1.70 -23.18 2.45
CA VAL A 63 -2.35 -21.87 2.34
C VAL A 63 -3.49 -21.93 1.32
N GLY A 64 -4.67 -21.45 1.74
CA GLY A 64 -5.82 -21.31 0.85
C GLY A 64 -5.64 -20.16 -0.15
N PRO A 65 -6.42 -20.13 -1.25
CA PRO A 65 -6.25 -19.17 -2.35
C PRO A 65 -6.55 -17.71 -1.97
N ASP A 66 -7.22 -17.47 -0.84
CA ASP A 66 -7.75 -16.17 -0.45
C ASP A 66 -6.77 -15.34 0.40
N ARG A 67 -5.51 -15.77 0.55
CA ARG A 67 -4.51 -15.07 1.38
C ARG A 67 -3.35 -14.56 0.54
N SER A 68 -3.10 -13.25 0.61
CA SER A 68 -1.99 -12.60 -0.08
C SER A 68 -0.67 -12.69 0.69
N TYR A 69 -0.69 -12.83 2.01
CA TYR A 69 0.51 -12.94 2.83
C TYR A 69 0.23 -13.63 4.18
N ILE A 70 1.29 -14.14 4.81
CA ILE A 70 1.28 -14.69 6.17
C ILE A 70 2.54 -14.27 6.93
N PHE A 71 2.40 -13.95 8.22
CA PHE A 71 3.52 -13.74 9.13
C PHE A 71 3.90 -15.04 9.84
N LEU A 72 5.20 -15.32 9.94
CA LEU A 72 5.78 -16.40 10.71
C LEU A 72 6.66 -15.84 11.83
N ALA A 73 6.48 -16.37 13.04
CA ALA A 73 7.41 -16.22 14.14
C ALA A 73 8.28 -17.48 14.25
N ASP A 74 9.42 -17.45 13.56
CA ASP A 74 10.35 -18.57 13.47
C ASP A 74 11.54 -18.43 14.43
N ARG A 75 12.52 -19.32 14.30
CA ARG A 75 13.70 -19.31 15.17
C ARG A 75 14.44 -17.98 15.15
N GLN A 76 14.50 -17.29 14.01
CA GLN A 76 15.16 -15.99 13.95
C GLN A 76 14.34 -14.93 14.70
N THR A 77 13.01 -14.96 14.62
CA THR A 77 12.15 -14.11 15.45
C THR A 77 12.44 -14.29 16.94
N ILE A 78 12.63 -15.53 17.41
CA ILE A 78 12.87 -15.79 18.83
C ILE A 78 14.30 -15.45 19.27
N THR A 79 15.29 -15.66 18.41
CA THR A 79 16.71 -15.55 18.81
C THR A 79 17.36 -14.20 18.49
N ASP A 80 16.81 -13.44 17.54
CA ASP A 80 17.32 -12.13 17.16
C ASP A 80 16.82 -11.07 18.16
N PRO A 81 17.69 -10.16 18.66
CA PRO A 81 17.28 -9.09 19.58
C PRO A 81 16.20 -8.14 19.06
N GLU A 82 16.08 -7.98 17.74
CA GLU A 82 15.04 -7.14 17.13
C GLU A 82 13.72 -7.87 16.92
N HIS A 83 13.70 -9.20 17.12
CA HIS A 83 12.51 -10.04 16.97
C HIS A 83 11.76 -9.88 15.63
N PRO A 84 12.43 -9.84 14.47
CA PRO A 84 11.75 -9.63 13.20
C PRO A 84 10.87 -10.82 12.83
N LEU A 85 9.62 -10.54 12.47
CA LEU A 85 8.71 -11.53 11.87
C LEU A 85 9.14 -11.80 10.44
N LEU A 86 8.91 -13.02 9.94
CA LEU A 86 9.05 -13.32 8.51
C LEU A 86 7.69 -13.16 7.84
N VAL A 87 7.56 -12.22 6.92
CA VAL A 87 6.38 -12.13 6.07
C VAL A 87 6.64 -12.92 4.81
N VAL A 88 5.69 -13.75 4.42
CA VAL A 88 5.75 -14.57 3.21
C VAL A 88 4.59 -14.17 2.31
N ASP A 89 4.90 -13.86 1.06
CA ASP A 89 3.90 -13.70 0.01
C ASP A 89 3.27 -15.07 -0.30
N THR A 90 1.96 -15.16 -0.13
CA THR A 90 1.18 -16.38 -0.41
C THR A 90 0.16 -16.16 -1.51
N GLY A 91 0.12 -14.96 -2.09
CA GLY A 91 -0.84 -14.65 -3.14
C GLY A 91 -0.64 -15.50 -4.38
N SER A 92 -1.72 -15.72 -5.12
CA SER A 92 -1.67 -16.52 -6.34
C SER A 92 -0.77 -15.85 -7.38
N ALA A 93 0.15 -16.65 -7.95
CA ALA A 93 1.01 -16.23 -9.06
C ALA A 93 0.22 -15.81 -10.32
N GLU A 94 -1.09 -16.09 -10.37
CA GLU A 94 -1.97 -15.59 -11.43
C GLU A 94 -2.23 -14.07 -11.33
N TYR A 95 -2.03 -13.48 -10.14
CA TYR A 95 -2.09 -12.04 -9.90
C TYR A 95 -0.69 -11.44 -10.02
N GLU A 96 -0.56 -10.36 -10.79
CA GLU A 96 0.73 -9.75 -11.17
C GLU A 96 1.53 -9.11 -10.03
N LEU A 97 0.94 -8.98 -8.85
CA LEU A 97 1.54 -8.38 -7.65
C LEU A 97 2.06 -9.43 -6.66
N HIS A 98 2.15 -10.70 -7.08
CA HIS A 98 2.50 -11.81 -6.20
C HIS A 98 3.58 -12.71 -6.80
N THR A 99 4.58 -13.00 -5.99
CA THR A 99 5.59 -14.03 -6.20
C THR A 99 5.54 -15.00 -5.02
N PRO A 100 4.64 -16.02 -5.05
CA PRO A 100 4.45 -16.89 -3.89
C PRO A 100 5.76 -17.51 -3.38
N GLY A 101 5.97 -17.40 -2.08
CA GLY A 101 7.18 -17.81 -1.38
C GLY A 101 8.26 -16.74 -1.27
N GLN A 102 8.10 -15.60 -1.94
CA GLN A 102 8.91 -14.42 -1.66
C GLN A 102 8.70 -13.99 -0.20
N SER A 103 9.76 -13.55 0.46
CA SER A 103 9.69 -13.22 1.88
C SER A 103 10.62 -12.09 2.26
N VAL A 104 10.27 -11.40 3.35
CA VAL A 104 11.04 -10.31 3.94
C VAL A 104 10.91 -10.35 5.46
N ARG A 105 11.97 -9.97 6.17
CA ARG A 105 11.92 -9.80 7.63
C ARG A 105 11.35 -8.44 7.97
N VAL A 106 10.52 -8.35 9.00
CA VAL A 106 9.86 -7.09 9.36
C VAL A 106 9.80 -6.88 10.86
N THR A 107 10.02 -5.63 11.28
CA THR A 107 9.76 -5.12 12.64
C THR A 107 8.80 -3.92 12.54
N GLN A 108 8.33 -3.39 13.67
CA GLN A 108 7.64 -2.09 13.63
C GLN A 108 8.61 -0.95 13.28
N PRO A 109 8.17 0.11 12.56
CA PRO A 109 6.82 0.38 12.01
C PRO A 109 6.47 -0.38 10.71
N GLY A 110 7.33 -1.27 10.22
CA GLY A 110 7.12 -2.00 8.96
C GLY A 110 5.94 -2.97 8.96
N ILE A 111 5.59 -3.54 10.12
CA ILE A 111 4.41 -4.42 10.27
C ILE A 111 3.14 -3.66 9.91
N GLU A 112 2.99 -2.45 10.45
CA GLU A 112 1.87 -1.56 10.11
C GLU A 112 1.82 -1.23 8.62
N SER A 113 2.97 -0.93 8.02
CA SER A 113 3.05 -0.64 6.59
C SER A 113 2.55 -1.82 5.73
N ILE A 114 2.86 -3.06 6.13
CA ILE A 114 2.42 -4.27 5.43
C ILE A 114 0.90 -4.48 5.62
N GLU A 115 0.42 -4.42 6.86
CA GLU A 115 -1.01 -4.56 7.19
C GLU A 115 -1.87 -3.55 6.43
N SER A 116 -1.47 -2.27 6.41
CA SER A 116 -2.23 -1.20 5.75
C SER A 116 -2.16 -1.26 4.21
N ASN A 117 -1.02 -1.65 3.62
CA ASN A 117 -0.86 -1.60 2.17
C ASN A 117 -1.26 -2.90 1.46
N LEU A 118 -0.94 -4.08 2.01
CA LEU A 118 -1.25 -5.35 1.37
C LEU A 118 -2.70 -5.80 1.62
N SER A 119 -3.33 -5.41 2.73
CA SER A 119 -4.78 -5.64 2.91
C SER A 119 -5.63 -4.84 1.92
N LEU A 120 -5.13 -3.69 1.47
CA LEU A 120 -5.78 -2.81 0.49
C LEU A 120 -5.30 -3.02 -0.96
N ALA A 121 -4.34 -3.93 -1.19
CA ALA A 121 -3.68 -4.18 -2.48
C ALA A 121 -3.08 -2.92 -3.13
N ASN A 122 -2.55 -2.00 -2.31
CA ASN A 122 -2.00 -0.71 -2.76
C ASN A 122 -0.54 -0.80 -3.26
N MET A 123 0.21 -1.83 -2.87
CA MET A 123 1.63 -1.99 -3.23
C MET A 123 1.98 -3.46 -3.50
N ASP A 124 2.98 -3.70 -4.35
CA ASP A 124 3.52 -5.03 -4.64
C ASP A 124 4.40 -5.53 -3.48
N PHE A 125 4.40 -6.83 -3.21
CA PHE A 125 5.22 -7.42 -2.13
C PHE A 125 6.73 -7.16 -2.34
N ILE A 126 7.19 -7.17 -3.60
CA ILE A 126 8.60 -6.95 -3.96
C ILE A 126 9.15 -5.60 -3.49
N ASP A 127 8.30 -4.57 -3.39
CA ASP A 127 8.73 -3.23 -2.98
C ASP A 127 9.17 -3.23 -1.50
N PHE A 128 8.56 -4.07 -0.64
CA PHE A 128 9.02 -4.25 0.75
C PHE A 128 10.36 -4.97 0.81
N VAL A 129 10.56 -5.99 -0.02
CA VAL A 129 11.82 -6.73 -0.11
C VAL A 129 12.96 -5.81 -0.56
N ASN A 130 12.70 -4.94 -1.55
CA ASN A 130 13.68 -4.00 -2.08
C ASN A 130 14.00 -2.85 -1.11
N THR A 131 13.07 -2.51 -0.23
CA THR A 131 13.24 -1.44 0.78
C THR A 131 13.84 -1.96 2.09
N ALA A 132 13.96 -3.27 2.25
CA ALA A 132 14.61 -3.85 3.42
C ALA A 132 16.05 -3.34 3.57
N GLY A 133 16.49 -3.20 4.82
CA GLY A 133 17.86 -2.81 5.13
C GLY A 133 18.89 -3.81 4.59
N SER A 134 20.17 -3.47 4.67
CA SER A 134 21.26 -4.36 4.20
C SER A 134 21.31 -5.71 4.94
N ASP A 135 20.66 -5.82 6.09
CA ASP A 135 20.46 -7.03 6.88
C ASP A 135 19.22 -7.84 6.49
N GLY A 136 18.45 -7.36 5.50
CA GLY A 136 17.23 -7.99 5.01
C GLY A 136 15.98 -7.70 5.86
N VAL A 137 16.06 -6.77 6.81
CA VAL A 137 14.93 -6.38 7.67
C VAL A 137 14.31 -5.07 7.18
N PHE A 138 13.04 -5.12 6.80
CA PHE A 138 12.21 -3.98 6.52
C PHE A 138 11.69 -3.37 7.83
N ARG A 139 12.05 -2.11 8.08
CA ARG A 139 11.71 -1.37 9.31
C ARG A 139 10.73 -0.23 9.04
N GLY A 140 9.90 -0.39 8.01
CA GLY A 140 9.08 0.69 7.46
C GLY A 140 9.79 1.44 6.34
N PHE A 141 9.02 2.23 5.59
CA PHE A 141 9.59 3.20 4.67
C PHE A 141 10.31 4.26 5.49
N GLU A 142 11.41 4.81 4.98
CA GLU A 142 11.96 6.04 5.55
C GLU A 142 10.82 7.06 5.56
N GLN A 143 10.32 7.41 6.76
CA GLN A 143 9.38 8.51 6.87
C GLN A 143 10.11 9.72 6.30
N PRO A 144 9.60 10.36 5.23
CA PRO A 144 10.20 11.59 4.77
C PRO A 144 10.22 12.55 5.97
N ALA A 145 11.27 13.36 6.08
CA ALA A 145 11.45 14.28 7.21
C ALA A 145 10.21 15.18 7.46
N ASN A 146 9.33 15.30 6.46
CA ASN A 146 7.96 15.76 6.58
C ASN A 146 7.00 14.68 6.02
N PRO A 147 6.24 13.95 6.85
CA PRO A 147 5.21 13.03 6.36
C PRO A 147 4.15 13.78 5.54
N PRO A 148 3.56 13.16 4.50
CA PRO A 148 2.51 13.79 3.72
C PRO A 148 1.35 14.17 4.64
N GLN A 149 0.97 15.44 4.64
CA GLN A 149 -0.18 15.89 5.44
C GLN A 149 -1.46 15.72 4.63
N HIS A 150 -2.54 15.35 5.28
CA HIS A 150 -3.83 15.24 4.62
C HIS A 150 -4.73 16.42 4.98
N GLN A 151 -5.38 16.98 3.96
CA GLN A 151 -6.36 18.04 4.13
C GLN A 151 -7.66 17.67 3.41
N GLU A 152 -8.79 17.84 4.08
CA GLU A 152 -10.10 17.76 3.43
C GLU A 152 -10.36 19.02 2.58
N LEU A 153 -10.78 18.81 1.33
CA LEU A 153 -11.20 19.86 0.42
C LEU A 153 -12.66 19.62 0.01
N PRO A 154 -13.58 20.58 0.22
CA PRO A 154 -14.95 20.45 -0.27
C PRO A 154 -14.99 20.18 -1.77
N ILE A 155 -15.75 19.17 -2.19
CA ILE A 155 -15.77 18.75 -3.60
C ILE A 155 -16.25 19.87 -4.54
N GLY A 156 -17.13 20.75 -4.05
CA GLY A 156 -17.59 21.93 -4.79
C GLY A 156 -16.44 22.90 -5.10
N THR A 157 -15.57 23.15 -4.12
CA THR A 157 -14.39 24.01 -4.30
C THR A 157 -13.42 23.42 -5.32
N PHE A 158 -13.17 22.11 -5.24
CA PHE A 158 -12.31 21.44 -6.21
C PHE A 158 -12.89 21.49 -7.63
N ARG A 159 -14.19 21.22 -7.76
CA ARG A 159 -14.91 21.31 -9.03
C ARG A 159 -14.82 22.71 -9.66
N ASP A 160 -15.02 23.76 -8.88
CA ASP A 160 -14.92 25.14 -9.34
C ASP A 160 -13.48 25.49 -9.78
N SER A 161 -12.48 24.95 -9.09
CA SER A 161 -11.08 25.10 -9.47
C SER A 161 -10.76 24.39 -10.78
N VAL A 162 -11.15 23.12 -10.96
CA VAL A 162 -11.02 22.41 -12.25
C VAL A 162 -11.73 23.17 -13.37
N GLY A 163 -12.93 23.71 -13.11
CA GLY A 163 -13.70 24.50 -14.06
C GLY A 163 -13.05 25.81 -14.53
N ARG A 164 -12.05 26.33 -13.80
CA ARG A 164 -11.25 27.50 -14.22
C ARG A 164 -10.10 27.16 -15.17
N HIS A 165 -9.74 25.88 -15.29
CA HIS A 165 -8.58 25.39 -16.06
C HIS A 165 -8.99 24.41 -17.16
N LEU A 166 -10.16 24.61 -17.78
CA LEU A 166 -10.69 23.71 -18.83
C LEU A 166 -9.88 23.72 -20.14
N ASP A 167 -8.94 24.62 -20.28
CA ASP A 167 -7.95 24.65 -21.35
C ASP A 167 -6.87 23.56 -21.21
N ARG A 168 -6.77 22.92 -20.03
CA ARG A 168 -5.78 21.87 -19.76
C ARG A 168 -6.24 20.49 -20.25
N PRO A 169 -5.30 19.61 -20.64
CA PRO A 169 -5.60 18.25 -21.05
C PRO A 169 -6.40 17.49 -19.97
N LEU A 170 -7.46 16.80 -20.39
CA LEU A 170 -8.35 16.00 -19.54
C LEU A 170 -9.20 16.76 -18.50
N PHE A 171 -9.04 18.07 -18.33
CA PHE A 171 -9.82 18.82 -17.33
C PHE A 171 -11.31 18.92 -17.68
N PRO A 172 -11.72 19.04 -18.96
CA PRO A 172 -13.12 18.90 -19.34
C PRO A 172 -13.72 17.53 -18.96
N GLU A 173 -12.98 16.45 -19.18
CA GLU A 173 -13.39 15.08 -18.82
C GLU A 173 -13.42 14.89 -17.30
N LEU A 174 -12.44 15.42 -16.57
CA LEU A 174 -12.41 15.42 -15.11
C LEU A 174 -13.61 16.18 -14.54
N LEU A 175 -13.90 17.37 -15.07
CA LEU A 175 -15.08 18.14 -14.65
C LEU A 175 -16.38 17.39 -14.96
N HIS A 176 -16.46 16.72 -16.11
CA HIS A 176 -17.61 15.89 -16.45
C HIS A 176 -17.80 14.75 -15.44
N ASP A 177 -16.73 14.01 -15.13
CA ASP A 177 -16.73 12.92 -14.15
C ASP A 177 -17.11 13.43 -12.74
N LEU A 178 -16.52 14.54 -12.29
CA LEU A 178 -16.84 15.23 -11.01
C LEU A 178 -18.31 15.70 -10.88
N ASN A 179 -18.99 15.90 -12.00
CA ASN A 179 -20.40 16.28 -12.03
C ASN A 179 -21.35 15.09 -12.15
N THR A 180 -20.85 13.97 -12.68
CA THR A 180 -21.66 12.80 -13.03
C THR A 180 -21.67 11.77 -11.92
N ASP A 181 -20.53 11.54 -11.29
CA ASP A 181 -20.37 10.54 -10.23
C ASP A 181 -20.40 11.16 -8.83
N ASN A 182 -20.57 10.31 -7.83
CA ASN A 182 -20.55 10.71 -6.42
C ASN A 182 -19.13 10.54 -5.85
N HIS A 183 -18.54 11.64 -5.36
CA HIS A 183 -17.22 11.65 -4.70
C HIS A 183 -17.32 12.06 -3.22
N GLY A 184 -18.52 12.06 -2.64
CA GLY A 184 -18.77 12.56 -1.29
C GLY A 184 -18.85 14.09 -1.21
N HIS A 185 -18.86 14.63 0.01
CA HIS A 185 -18.93 16.08 0.27
C HIS A 185 -17.55 16.74 0.28
N THR A 186 -16.52 15.97 0.62
CA THR A 186 -15.11 16.36 0.68
C THR A 186 -14.27 15.31 -0.02
N ILE A 187 -13.11 15.71 -0.52
CA ILE A 187 -12.06 14.84 -1.03
C ILE A 187 -10.80 15.03 -0.18
N LEU A 188 -9.97 13.99 -0.12
CA LEU A 188 -8.69 14.04 0.57
C LEU A 188 -7.62 14.58 -0.37
N VAL A 189 -6.94 15.64 0.05
CA VAL A 189 -5.75 16.17 -0.60
C VAL A 189 -4.54 15.74 0.21
N THR A 190 -3.55 15.13 -0.44
CA THR A 190 -2.26 14.83 0.15
C THR A 190 -1.30 15.98 -0.17
N LEU A 191 -0.74 16.61 0.86
CA LEU A 191 0.19 17.73 0.80
C LEU A 191 1.64 17.23 0.98
N HIS A 192 2.61 18.08 0.66
CA HIS A 192 4.05 17.81 0.86
C HIS A 192 4.54 16.54 0.16
N ILE A 193 4.04 16.29 -1.05
CA ILE A 193 4.48 15.16 -1.86
C ILE A 193 5.85 15.48 -2.44
N ASP A 194 6.86 14.66 -2.14
CA ASP A 194 8.17 14.72 -2.79
C ASP A 194 8.03 14.44 -4.30
N MET A 195 8.28 15.48 -5.10
CA MET A 195 8.14 15.40 -6.55
C MET A 195 9.19 14.52 -7.23
N ALA A 196 10.36 14.29 -6.63
CA ALA A 196 11.34 13.35 -7.18
C ALA A 196 10.82 11.91 -7.07
N HIS A 197 10.33 11.52 -5.90
CA HIS A 197 9.72 10.21 -5.67
C HIS A 197 8.44 10.04 -6.51
N TYR A 198 7.54 11.04 -6.50
CA TYR A 198 6.29 10.99 -7.24
C TYR A 198 6.49 10.81 -8.76
N ARG A 199 7.50 11.48 -9.34
CA ARG A 199 7.87 11.29 -10.75
C ARG A 199 8.37 9.88 -11.03
N ALA A 200 9.20 9.31 -10.15
CA ALA A 200 9.72 7.96 -10.31
C ALA A 200 8.57 6.92 -10.29
N GLU A 201 7.66 7.04 -9.31
CA GLU A 201 6.49 6.17 -9.19
C GLU A 201 5.54 6.30 -10.38
N THR A 202 5.27 7.53 -10.82
CA THR A 202 4.40 7.78 -11.98
C THR A 202 4.96 7.11 -13.25
N ARG A 203 6.29 7.00 -13.41
CA ARG A 203 6.90 6.36 -14.58
C ARG A 203 6.84 4.85 -14.60
N LYS A 204 6.54 4.20 -13.46
CA LYS A 204 6.38 2.75 -13.42
C LYS A 204 5.30 2.32 -14.43
N PRO A 205 5.50 1.19 -15.14
CA PRO A 205 4.51 0.68 -16.09
C PRO A 205 3.21 0.37 -15.35
N ASN A 206 2.08 0.55 -16.02
CA ASN A 206 0.81 0.12 -15.45
C ASN A 206 0.76 -1.41 -15.39
N THR A 207 0.70 -1.96 -14.19
CA THR A 207 0.58 -3.40 -13.92
C THR A 207 -0.88 -3.87 -13.89
N LEU A 208 -1.85 -2.96 -13.94
CA LEU A 208 -3.27 -3.30 -13.97
C LEU A 208 -3.72 -3.64 -15.40
N LYS A 209 -3.57 -4.89 -15.85
CA LYS A 209 -3.92 -5.36 -17.22
C LYS A 209 -5.31 -4.96 -17.73
N LYS A 210 -6.29 -4.81 -16.85
CA LYS A 210 -7.68 -4.41 -17.18
C LYS A 210 -7.92 -2.90 -17.14
N TRP A 211 -6.87 -2.12 -17.03
CA TRP A 211 -6.95 -0.66 -16.95
C TRP A 211 -6.01 -0.04 -17.97
N ARG A 212 -6.47 1.05 -18.58
CA ARG A 212 -5.69 1.81 -19.55
C ARG A 212 -5.40 3.20 -18.99
N ASP A 213 -4.14 3.58 -18.99
CA ASP A 213 -3.73 4.97 -18.74
C ASP A 213 -4.15 5.86 -19.91
N GLU A 214 -4.87 6.94 -19.63
CA GLU A 214 -5.19 8.01 -20.59
C GLU A 214 -4.36 9.24 -20.28
N ARG A 215 -3.59 9.71 -21.27
CA ARG A 215 -2.76 10.93 -21.20
C ARG A 215 -1.66 10.95 -20.13
N LYS A 216 -1.24 9.77 -19.63
CA LYS A 216 -0.15 9.67 -18.66
C LYS A 216 1.18 10.25 -19.17
N ASP A 217 1.53 10.08 -20.45
CA ASP A 217 2.76 10.67 -21.01
C ASP A 217 2.72 12.21 -20.98
N GLU A 218 1.56 12.80 -21.20
CA GLU A 218 1.37 14.25 -21.17
C GLU A 218 1.44 14.78 -19.74
N PHE A 219 0.79 14.07 -18.81
CA PHE A 219 0.90 14.33 -17.37
C PHE A 219 2.36 14.26 -16.89
N ILE A 220 3.11 13.22 -17.28
CA ILE A 220 4.53 13.05 -16.94
C ILE A 220 5.35 14.27 -17.40
N ARG A 221 5.13 14.75 -18.63
CA ARG A 221 5.81 15.96 -19.12
C ARG A 221 5.49 17.17 -18.26
N THR A 222 4.23 17.38 -17.91
CA THR A 222 3.83 18.53 -17.08
C THR A 222 4.46 18.48 -15.68
N ILE A 223 4.51 17.30 -15.04
CA ILE A 223 5.13 17.17 -13.72
C ILE A 223 6.66 17.24 -13.77
N ASP A 224 7.30 16.89 -14.90
CA ASP A 224 8.74 17.09 -15.10
C ASP A 224 9.11 18.57 -15.21
N GLU A 225 8.26 19.36 -15.85
CA GLU A 225 8.43 20.81 -16.01
C GLU A 225 8.03 21.61 -14.77
N TYR A 226 7.34 20.98 -13.81
CA TYR A 226 6.95 21.59 -12.55
C TYR A 226 8.20 21.87 -11.68
N PRO A 227 8.49 23.13 -11.35
CA PRO A 227 9.79 23.52 -10.79
C PRO A 227 9.95 23.20 -9.31
N GLU A 228 8.85 23.05 -8.57
CA GLU A 228 8.91 22.87 -7.12
C GLU A 228 9.30 21.44 -6.75
N SER A 229 10.00 21.31 -5.62
CA SER A 229 10.36 20.02 -5.03
C SER A 229 9.19 19.32 -4.35
N GLU A 230 8.12 20.07 -4.03
CA GLU A 230 6.93 19.57 -3.37
C GLU A 230 5.65 19.94 -4.14
N ALA A 231 4.66 19.06 -4.08
CA ALA A 231 3.32 19.32 -4.59
C ALA A 231 2.23 18.81 -3.64
N ALA A 232 0.98 19.09 -4.00
CA ALA A 232 -0.17 18.40 -3.47
C ALA A 232 -0.74 17.46 -4.54
N ALA A 233 -1.45 16.41 -4.13
CA ALA A 233 -2.16 15.56 -5.07
C ALA A 233 -3.50 15.07 -4.54
N VAL A 234 -4.37 14.74 -5.48
CA VAL A 234 -5.67 14.12 -5.25
C VAL A 234 -5.74 12.85 -6.09
N HIS A 235 -6.20 11.78 -5.46
CA HIS A 235 -6.61 10.56 -6.15
C HIS A 235 -8.12 10.38 -6.03
N LEU A 236 -8.83 10.36 -7.16
CA LEU A 236 -10.28 10.12 -7.18
C LEU A 236 -10.56 8.77 -7.82
N THR A 237 -11.23 7.90 -7.07
CA THR A 237 -11.57 6.55 -7.52
C THR A 237 -13.07 6.39 -7.59
N VAL A 238 -13.57 5.92 -8.73
CA VAL A 238 -14.92 5.37 -8.86
C VAL A 238 -14.78 3.93 -9.29
N ALA A 239 -15.24 3.03 -8.41
CA ALA A 239 -15.06 1.59 -8.55
C ALA A 239 -15.49 1.11 -9.94
N GLY A 240 -14.57 0.45 -10.64
CA GLY A 240 -14.80 -0.13 -11.97
C GLY A 240 -14.94 0.87 -13.12
N ARG A 241 -14.79 2.18 -12.87
CA ARG A 241 -14.92 3.22 -13.90
C ARG A 241 -13.60 3.90 -14.18
N TYR A 242 -13.05 4.61 -13.19
CA TYR A 242 -11.79 5.33 -13.34
C TYR A 242 -11.03 5.50 -12.03
N ILE A 243 -9.73 5.78 -12.16
CA ILE A 243 -8.87 6.31 -11.11
C ILE A 243 -8.21 7.56 -11.68
N TRP A 244 -8.56 8.74 -11.17
CA TRP A 244 -7.86 9.99 -11.47
C TRP A 244 -6.66 10.16 -10.55
N SER A 245 -5.56 10.66 -11.10
CA SER A 245 -4.45 11.22 -10.34
C SER A 245 -4.26 12.66 -10.80
N ILE A 246 -4.38 13.59 -9.86
CA ILE A 246 -4.31 15.02 -10.13
C ILE A 246 -3.22 15.62 -9.24
N VAL A 247 -2.28 16.36 -9.83
CA VAL A 247 -1.30 17.18 -9.10
C VAL A 247 -1.86 18.58 -8.94
N LEU A 248 -1.74 19.14 -7.75
CA LEU A 248 -2.15 20.49 -7.40
C LEU A 248 -0.94 21.31 -6.94
N ASP A 249 -1.05 22.62 -7.09
CA ASP A 249 -0.15 23.56 -6.44
C ASP A 249 -0.37 23.47 -4.91
N PRO A 250 0.69 23.26 -4.10
CA PRO A 250 0.54 22.96 -2.68
C PRO A 250 0.06 24.15 -1.84
N GLN A 251 0.16 25.38 -2.35
CA GLN A 251 -0.25 26.59 -1.62
C GLN A 251 -1.68 27.01 -1.96
N THR A 252 -2.04 26.90 -3.24
CA THR A 252 -3.32 27.39 -3.76
C THR A 252 -4.34 26.27 -3.99
N LEU A 253 -3.89 25.02 -4.01
CA LEU A 253 -4.66 23.82 -4.36
C LEU A 253 -5.26 23.88 -5.77
N GLU A 254 -4.70 24.73 -6.65
CA GLU A 254 -5.11 24.79 -8.05
C GLU A 254 -4.57 23.58 -8.81
N PRO A 255 -5.39 22.89 -9.62
CA PRO A 255 -5.00 21.70 -10.35
C PRO A 255 -4.03 22.04 -11.48
N ILE A 256 -2.90 21.33 -11.47
CA ILE A 256 -1.77 21.52 -12.38
C ILE A 256 -1.89 20.59 -13.58
N ALA A 257 -2.02 19.29 -13.30
CA ALA A 257 -2.04 18.24 -14.30
C ALA A 257 -2.93 17.09 -13.80
N ALA A 258 -3.55 16.37 -14.73
CA ALA A 258 -4.32 15.18 -14.42
C ALA A 258 -4.07 14.08 -15.45
N PHE A 259 -4.06 12.84 -14.99
CA PHE A 259 -4.28 11.68 -15.86
C PHE A 259 -5.29 10.75 -15.20
N ARG A 260 -5.88 9.86 -15.99
CA ARG A 260 -6.75 8.81 -15.43
C ARG A 260 -6.39 7.43 -15.95
N ARG A 261 -6.67 6.43 -15.12
CA ARG A 261 -6.82 5.04 -15.52
C ARG A 261 -8.28 4.75 -15.72
N VAL A 262 -8.65 4.17 -16.85
CA VAL A 262 -10.03 3.74 -17.13
C VAL A 262 -10.09 2.23 -17.23
N SER A 263 -11.15 1.63 -16.69
CA SER A 263 -11.38 0.19 -16.85
C SER A 263 -11.61 -0.15 -18.32
N THR A 264 -10.93 -1.17 -18.83
CA THR A 264 -11.17 -1.73 -20.18
C THR A 264 -12.27 -2.78 -20.18
N VAL A 265 -12.79 -3.14 -19.00
CA VAL A 265 -13.93 -4.04 -18.83
C VAL A 265 -15.14 -3.22 -18.43
N LEU A 266 -16.19 -3.26 -19.25
CA LEU A 266 -17.51 -2.78 -18.86
C LEU A 266 -18.00 -3.69 -17.73
N LEU A 267 -18.10 -3.17 -16.51
CA LEU A 267 -18.90 -3.85 -15.49
C LEU A 267 -20.37 -3.76 -15.93
N PRO A 268 -21.16 -4.85 -15.81
CA PRO A 268 -22.58 -4.83 -16.10
C PRO A 268 -23.37 -3.90 -15.17
#